data_AF-A0A4S3L061-F1
#
_entry.id   AF-A0A4S3L061-F1
#
_cell.length_a   1.000
_cell.length_b   1.000
_cell.length_c   1.000
_cell.angle_alpha   90.00
_cell.angle_beta   90.00
_cell.angle_gamma   90.00
#
_symmetry.space_group_name_H-M   'P 1'
#
loop_
_entity.id
_entity.type
_entity.pdbx_description
1 polymer ?
#
loop_
_entity_poly.entity_id
_entity_poly.type
_entity_poly.pdbx_seq_one_letter_code
_entity_poly.pdbx_strand_id
1 'polypeptide(L)'
;MKSSAVLGLALGLLCAPAAADDVLRFLDAPDRRGGQVLAPPNCQGGLRNDDGSFEGATGYANAVQVGAYVMALDIPAGFQPTRVCLCWTRGPFNNGTDLDFDVVFFADDGVGAKGEPGFPGTELGRTSARAEAIPEFLKDGVAMYPVDLPPELRALSGRIHVGVEWQPFVNRQFFNCNDTEAEGSTERPVFEGYSHVPPEPFWSPLSPMRPTYRAFGTVLYGELVAAHDFECRDDLPGCIPPP
;
A
#
# COMPACT_ATOMS: atom_id res chain seq x y z
N MET A 1 -39.19 10.77 49.73
CA MET A 1 -38.20 9.90 49.07
C MET A 1 -38.91 9.14 47.95
N LYS A 2 -38.75 9.58 46.70
CA LYS A 2 -39.37 8.93 45.53
C LYS A 2 -38.24 8.39 44.65
N SER A 3 -38.08 7.07 44.66
CA SER A 3 -37.20 6.35 43.73
C SER A 3 -37.79 6.41 42.33
N SER A 4 -37.01 6.91 41.37
CA SER A 4 -37.28 6.75 39.94
C SER A 4 -36.31 5.73 39.41
N ALA A 5 -36.83 4.57 39.00
CA ALA A 5 -36.09 3.54 38.30
C ALA A 5 -35.96 3.96 36.83
N VAL A 6 -34.72 4.10 36.36
CA VAL A 6 -34.41 4.34 34.94
C VAL A 6 -34.31 2.98 34.27
N LEU A 7 -35.29 2.69 33.41
CA LEU A 7 -35.34 1.49 32.57
C LEU A 7 -34.46 1.75 31.33
N GLY A 8 -33.25 1.18 31.33
CA GLY A 8 -32.34 1.22 30.19
C GLY A 8 -32.81 0.27 29.09
N LEU A 9 -33.31 0.83 27.99
CA LEU A 9 -33.65 0.09 26.78
C LEU A 9 -32.34 -0.16 25.99
N ALA A 10 -31.81 -1.38 26.07
CA ALA A 10 -30.67 -1.80 25.26
C ALA A 10 -31.13 -2.03 23.82
N LEU A 11 -30.85 -1.06 22.95
CA LEU A 11 -31.06 -1.16 21.51
C LEU A 11 -29.92 -2.00 20.92
N GLY A 12 -30.16 -3.30 20.74
CA GLY A 12 -29.25 -4.21 20.07
C GLY A 12 -29.20 -3.88 18.57
N LEU A 13 -28.16 -3.15 18.17
CA LEU A 13 -27.86 -2.87 16.77
C LEU A 13 -27.19 -4.12 16.17
N LEU A 14 -28.01 -5.02 15.61
CA LEU A 14 -27.54 -6.14 14.79
C LEU A 14 -27.14 -5.59 13.40
N CYS A 15 -25.88 -5.18 13.25
CA CYS A 15 -25.28 -4.98 11.93
C CYS A 15 -25.07 -6.36 11.28
N ALA A 16 -25.97 -6.75 10.39
CA ALA A 16 -25.71 -7.86 9.47
C ALA A 16 -24.70 -7.39 8.39
N PRO A 17 -23.62 -8.13 8.12
CA PRO A 17 -22.70 -7.82 7.02
C PRO A 17 -23.32 -8.34 5.72
N ALA A 18 -24.07 -7.50 5.01
CA ALA A 18 -24.65 -7.85 3.71
C ALA A 18 -24.13 -6.89 2.64
N ALA A 19 -22.90 -7.13 2.15
CA ALA A 19 -22.36 -6.66 0.85
C ALA A 19 -20.82 -6.83 0.69
N ALA A 20 -20.09 -7.29 1.73
CA ALA A 20 -18.63 -7.39 1.65
C ALA A 20 -18.11 -8.67 0.95
N ASP A 21 -18.93 -9.72 0.85
CA ASP A 21 -18.49 -11.03 0.33
C ASP A 21 -18.29 -11.08 -1.20
N ASP A 22 -18.98 -10.23 -1.97
CA ASP A 22 -18.85 -10.25 -3.44
C ASP A 22 -17.59 -9.52 -3.96
N VAL A 23 -16.97 -8.65 -3.14
CA VAL A 23 -15.74 -7.93 -3.52
C VAL A 23 -14.48 -8.72 -3.11
N LEU A 24 -14.58 -9.57 -2.09
CA LEU A 24 -13.45 -10.37 -1.60
C LEU A 24 -13.20 -11.65 -2.41
N ARG A 25 -14.19 -12.17 -3.16
CA ARG A 25 -14.09 -13.42 -3.93
C ARG A 25 -13.65 -13.29 -5.38
N PHE A 26 -13.41 -12.09 -5.89
CA PHE A 26 -13.19 -11.89 -7.33
C PHE A 26 -11.80 -12.33 -7.85
N LEU A 27 -10.91 -12.85 -6.99
CA LEU A 27 -9.47 -12.98 -7.32
C LEU A 27 -8.80 -14.33 -7.00
N ASP A 28 -9.51 -15.32 -6.45
CA ASP A 28 -8.97 -16.68 -6.29
C ASP A 28 -9.18 -17.54 -7.57
N ALA A 29 -8.87 -17.00 -8.75
CA ALA A 29 -8.95 -17.77 -9.98
C ALA A 29 -7.73 -18.71 -10.07
N PRO A 30 -7.92 -20.04 -10.17
CA PRO A 30 -6.81 -20.99 -10.14
C PRO A 30 -6.03 -20.92 -11.46
N ASP A 31 -4.77 -20.51 -11.33
CA ASP A 31 -3.64 -20.85 -12.21
C ASP A 31 -3.68 -20.33 -13.66
N ARG A 32 -3.65 -19.00 -13.82
CA ARG A 32 -2.99 -18.34 -14.95
C ARG A 32 -2.17 -17.15 -14.47
N ARG A 33 -0.95 -17.46 -14.01
CA ARG A 33 0.21 -16.58 -13.74
C ARG A 33 0.02 -15.17 -14.30
N GLY A 34 -0.08 -14.19 -13.39
CA GLY A 34 -0.05 -12.73 -13.62
C GLY A 34 -0.72 -12.22 -14.90
N GLY A 35 -1.79 -11.44 -14.75
CA GLY A 35 -2.27 -10.60 -15.86
C GLY A 35 -1.11 -9.76 -16.45
N GLN A 36 -1.18 -9.41 -17.73
CA GLN A 36 -0.14 -8.60 -18.36
C GLN A 36 0.12 -7.34 -17.52
N VAL A 37 1.37 -7.12 -17.11
CA VAL A 37 1.79 -5.92 -16.37
C VAL A 37 2.21 -4.86 -17.39
N LEU A 38 1.38 -3.84 -17.55
CA LEU A 38 1.69 -2.65 -18.34
C LEU A 38 2.49 -1.68 -17.48
N ALA A 39 3.82 -1.81 -17.49
CA ALA A 39 4.72 -0.89 -16.81
C ALA A 39 5.43 0.03 -17.80
N PRO A 40 5.27 1.36 -17.71
CA PRO A 40 6.07 2.28 -18.50
C PRO A 40 7.56 2.15 -18.14
N PRO A 41 8.51 2.59 -19.00
CA PRO A 41 9.94 2.42 -18.75
C PRO A 41 10.42 2.99 -17.40
N ASN A 42 9.75 4.03 -16.90
CA ASN A 42 10.04 4.66 -15.61
C ASN A 42 9.44 3.93 -14.40
N CYS A 43 8.80 2.77 -14.61
CA CYS A 43 8.33 1.84 -13.61
C CYS A 43 8.95 0.44 -13.79
N GLN A 44 10.16 0.35 -14.35
CA GLN A 44 10.96 -0.88 -14.41
C GLN A 44 12.13 -0.81 -13.42
N GLY A 45 12.21 -1.75 -12.46
CA GLY A 45 13.27 -1.80 -11.45
C GLY A 45 12.80 -1.34 -10.07
N GLY A 46 13.60 -0.50 -9.41
CA GLY A 46 13.26 0.12 -8.11
C GLY A 46 13.36 -0.81 -6.89
N LEU A 47 13.15 -0.21 -5.72
CA LEU A 47 12.98 -0.92 -4.45
C LEU A 47 11.53 -1.41 -4.36
N ARG A 48 11.36 -2.73 -4.20
CA ARG A 48 10.06 -3.39 -4.10
C ARG A 48 10.17 -4.69 -3.32
N ASN A 49 9.01 -5.16 -2.88
CA ASN A 49 8.85 -6.41 -2.14
C ASN A 49 8.15 -7.52 -2.97
N ASP A 50 7.61 -7.18 -4.14
CA ASP A 50 7.05 -8.13 -5.11
C ASP A 50 8.12 -8.70 -6.06
N ASP A 51 7.81 -9.80 -6.72
CA ASP A 51 8.66 -10.43 -7.74
C ASP A 51 8.42 -9.91 -9.18
N GLY A 52 7.57 -8.89 -9.33
CA GLY A 52 7.23 -8.27 -10.59
C GLY A 52 6.00 -8.85 -11.29
N SER A 53 5.33 -9.85 -10.72
CA SER A 53 4.00 -10.28 -11.16
C SER A 53 2.90 -9.95 -10.16
N PHE A 54 1.66 -9.89 -10.65
CA PHE A 54 0.48 -9.55 -9.86
C PHE A 54 -0.65 -10.53 -10.17
N GLU A 55 -0.92 -11.41 -9.22
CA GLU A 55 -1.93 -12.46 -9.30
C GLU A 55 -3.25 -12.03 -8.65
N GLY A 56 -3.25 -10.90 -7.92
CA GLY A 56 -4.43 -10.37 -7.26
C GLY A 56 -4.51 -8.84 -7.26
N ALA A 57 -5.60 -8.36 -6.68
CA ALA A 57 -5.78 -6.96 -6.35
C ALA A 57 -6.58 -6.79 -5.04
N THR A 58 -6.41 -5.67 -4.37
CA THR A 58 -7.05 -5.37 -3.10
C THR A 58 -7.77 -4.04 -3.18
N GLY A 59 -8.98 -3.99 -2.63
CA GLY A 59 -9.85 -2.83 -2.71
C GLY A 59 -10.92 -2.92 -1.64
N TYR A 60 -11.63 -1.81 -1.47
CA TYR A 60 -12.70 -1.68 -0.49
C TYR A 60 -14.06 -1.99 -1.09
N ALA A 61 -15.01 -2.32 -0.22
CA ALA A 61 -16.42 -2.29 -0.60
C ALA A 61 -16.83 -0.86 -1.03
N ASN A 62 -17.75 -0.76 -1.98
CA ASN A 62 -18.25 0.51 -2.53
C ASN A 62 -19.02 1.39 -1.51
N ALA A 63 -19.10 0.98 -0.25
CA ALA A 63 -19.68 1.75 0.85
C ALA A 63 -18.63 2.55 1.66
N VAL A 64 -17.34 2.27 1.45
CA VAL A 64 -16.24 2.95 2.16
C VAL A 64 -16.02 4.34 1.56
N GLN A 65 -16.14 5.38 2.38
CA GLN A 65 -16.00 6.78 1.93
C GLN A 65 -14.56 7.12 1.54
N VAL A 66 -13.61 6.73 2.39
CA VAL A 66 -12.17 6.88 2.21
C VAL A 66 -11.51 5.62 2.75
N GLY A 67 -10.51 5.11 2.06
CA GLY A 67 -9.72 3.98 2.55
C GLY A 67 -8.29 4.06 2.06
N ALA A 68 -7.36 3.57 2.87
CA ALA A 68 -5.93 3.56 2.59
C ALA A 68 -5.31 2.17 2.75
N TYR A 69 -4.52 1.75 1.77
CA TYR A 69 -3.65 0.58 1.87
C TYR A 69 -2.19 0.99 1.84
N VAL A 70 -1.37 0.47 2.74
CA VAL A 70 0.08 0.74 2.79
C VAL A 70 0.88 -0.54 3.06
N MET A 71 2.13 -0.60 2.62
CA MET A 71 3.06 -1.70 2.92
C MET A 71 4.40 -1.12 3.37
N ALA A 72 5.08 -1.82 4.27
CA ALA A 72 6.40 -1.43 4.74
C ALA A 72 7.47 -1.62 3.65
N LEU A 73 8.37 -0.64 3.51
CA LEU A 73 9.56 -0.68 2.67
C LEU A 73 10.77 -0.27 3.51
N ASP A 74 11.84 -1.07 3.45
CA ASP A 74 13.11 -0.77 4.10
C ASP A 74 13.98 0.09 3.16
N ILE A 75 14.02 1.40 3.39
CA ILE A 75 14.78 2.34 2.58
C ILE A 75 16.25 2.37 3.03
N PRO A 76 17.21 2.01 2.14
CA PRO A 76 18.63 2.07 2.47
C PRO A 76 19.07 3.50 2.83
N ALA A 77 20.03 3.62 3.75
CA ALA A 77 20.64 4.91 4.05
C ALA A 77 21.27 5.53 2.78
N GLY A 78 21.00 6.82 2.54
CA GLY A 78 21.47 7.53 1.35
C GLY A 78 20.62 7.32 0.09
N PHE A 79 19.60 6.46 0.13
CA PHE A 79 18.63 6.35 -0.97
C PHE A 79 17.71 7.57 -0.96
N GLN A 80 17.62 8.26 -2.09
CA GLN A 80 16.72 9.41 -2.26
C GLN A 80 15.58 9.05 -3.20
N PRO A 81 14.40 8.67 -2.66
CA PRO A 81 13.27 8.31 -3.51
C PRO A 81 12.78 9.56 -4.25
N THR A 82 12.72 9.51 -5.57
CA THR A 82 12.26 10.58 -6.44
C THR A 82 10.88 10.29 -7.04
N ARG A 83 10.44 9.03 -7.01
CA ARG A 83 9.18 8.57 -7.59
C ARG A 83 8.69 7.32 -6.88
N VAL A 84 7.37 7.14 -6.84
CA VAL A 84 6.74 5.84 -6.59
C VAL A 84 5.99 5.39 -7.84
N CYS A 85 5.96 4.09 -8.11
CA CYS A 85 5.04 3.52 -9.07
C CYS A 85 4.04 2.62 -8.34
N LEU A 86 2.76 2.81 -8.66
CA LEU A 86 1.66 2.12 -8.00
C LEU A 86 0.86 1.33 -9.01
N CYS A 87 0.60 0.07 -8.70
CA CYS A 87 -0.17 -0.81 -9.56
C CYS A 87 -1.67 -0.62 -9.34
N TRP A 88 -2.40 -0.43 -10.43
CA TRP A 88 -3.86 -0.36 -10.42
C TRP A 88 -4.50 -1.29 -11.46
N THR A 89 -5.71 -1.72 -11.13
CA THR A 89 -6.63 -2.40 -12.02
C THR A 89 -8.07 -2.05 -11.63
N ARG A 90 -9.04 -2.38 -12.50
CA ARG A 90 -10.47 -2.18 -12.21
C ARG A 90 -11.28 -3.45 -12.43
N GLY A 91 -12.44 -3.50 -11.77
CA GLY A 91 -13.43 -4.54 -11.97
C GLY A 91 -14.23 -4.34 -13.27
N PRO A 92 -14.89 -5.40 -13.78
CA PRO A 92 -15.61 -5.36 -15.05
C PRO A 92 -16.89 -4.53 -15.03
N PHE A 93 -17.40 -4.17 -13.84
CA PHE A 93 -18.61 -3.34 -13.71
C PHE A 93 -18.29 -1.86 -13.46
N ASN A 94 -17.01 -1.47 -13.56
CA ASN A 94 -16.59 -0.08 -13.47
C ASN A 94 -16.60 0.58 -14.85
N ASN A 95 -17.43 1.61 -15.01
CA ASN A 95 -17.51 2.39 -16.25
C ASN A 95 -16.48 3.54 -16.30
N GLY A 96 -15.87 3.90 -15.17
CA GLY A 96 -14.77 4.85 -15.12
C GLY A 96 -13.45 4.14 -15.38
N THR A 97 -12.55 4.79 -16.12
CA THR A 97 -11.20 4.29 -16.38
C THR A 97 -10.13 5.04 -15.62
N ASP A 98 -10.48 6.14 -14.98
CA ASP A 98 -9.52 7.03 -14.35
C ASP A 98 -9.79 7.13 -12.85
N LEU A 99 -8.72 7.29 -12.09
CA LEU A 99 -8.76 7.36 -10.63
C LEU A 99 -7.88 8.50 -10.15
N ASP A 100 -8.48 9.42 -9.39
CA ASP A 100 -7.73 10.34 -8.53
C ASP A 100 -7.49 9.64 -7.18
N PHE A 101 -6.26 9.71 -6.69
CA PHE A 101 -5.82 9.09 -5.43
C PHE A 101 -4.68 9.90 -4.80
N ASP A 102 -4.41 9.66 -3.53
CA ASP A 102 -3.22 10.17 -2.84
C ASP A 102 -2.23 9.04 -2.60
N VAL A 103 -0.95 9.32 -2.80
CA VAL A 103 0.14 8.50 -2.26
C VAL A 103 0.42 8.98 -0.85
N VAL A 104 0.41 8.07 0.11
CA VAL A 104 0.59 8.37 1.53
C VAL A 104 1.83 7.66 2.08
N PHE A 105 2.54 8.36 2.97
CA PHE A 105 3.78 7.90 3.60
C PHE A 105 3.63 7.99 5.10
N PHE A 106 3.94 6.90 5.82
CA PHE A 106 3.91 6.87 7.28
C PHE A 106 5.22 6.32 7.84
N ALA A 107 5.59 6.79 9.02
CA ALA A 107 6.68 6.20 9.78
C ALA A 107 6.29 4.82 10.34
N ASP A 108 7.28 3.99 10.64
CA ASP A 108 7.14 2.68 11.31
C ASP A 108 7.10 2.84 12.85
N ASP A 109 6.52 3.94 13.34
CA ASP A 109 6.41 4.26 14.78
C ASP A 109 5.00 4.00 15.35
N GLY A 110 4.12 3.45 14.53
CA GLY A 110 2.75 3.11 14.91
C GLY A 110 2.67 1.85 15.77
N VAL A 111 1.56 1.77 16.51
CA VAL A 111 1.26 0.65 17.41
C VAL A 111 -0.10 0.06 17.06
N GLY A 112 -0.16 -1.26 16.93
CA GLY A 112 -1.36 -2.01 16.64
C GLY A 112 -2.37 -2.02 17.80
N ALA A 113 -3.56 -2.56 17.52
CA ALA A 113 -4.67 -2.56 18.48
C ALA A 113 -4.38 -3.32 19.80
N LYS A 114 -3.38 -4.21 19.85
CA LYS A 114 -2.97 -4.93 21.07
C LYS A 114 -1.60 -4.48 21.60
N GLY A 115 -1.08 -3.35 21.11
CA GLY A 115 0.21 -2.81 21.56
C GLY A 115 1.43 -3.28 20.75
N GLU A 116 1.22 -3.97 19.63
CA GLU A 116 2.33 -4.46 18.79
C GLU A 116 3.02 -3.30 18.03
N PRO A 117 4.35 -3.22 17.99
CA PRO A 117 5.06 -2.19 17.21
C PRO A 117 5.08 -2.52 15.71
N GLY A 118 5.59 -1.58 14.90
CA GLY A 118 5.81 -1.78 13.46
C GLY A 118 4.56 -1.59 12.61
N PHE A 119 3.58 -0.84 13.11
CA PHE A 119 2.40 -0.43 12.37
C PHE A 119 2.66 0.94 11.72
N PRO A 120 1.90 1.33 10.69
CA PRO A 120 1.95 2.71 10.20
C PRO A 120 1.52 3.67 11.32
N GLY A 121 2.32 4.71 11.57
CA GLY A 121 2.09 5.69 12.64
C GLY A 121 1.99 7.11 12.13
N THR A 122 3.02 7.92 12.37
CA THR A 122 3.06 9.34 12.01
C THR A 122 3.06 9.53 10.49
N GLU A 123 2.14 10.32 9.93
CA GLU A 123 2.16 10.69 8.51
C GLU A 123 3.40 11.56 8.21
N LEU A 124 4.25 11.07 7.32
CA LEU A 124 5.47 11.75 6.87
C LEU A 124 5.16 12.70 5.71
N GLY A 125 4.14 12.40 4.92
CA GLY A 125 3.61 13.27 3.88
C GLY A 125 2.71 12.55 2.90
N ARG A 126 2.20 13.32 1.95
CA ARG A 126 1.31 12.84 0.88
C ARG A 126 1.50 13.60 -0.41
N THR A 127 1.15 12.96 -1.53
CA THR A 127 1.11 13.61 -2.83
C THR A 127 -0.07 13.10 -3.65
N SER A 128 -0.84 14.02 -4.25
CA SER A 128 -1.99 13.68 -5.07
C SER A 128 -1.58 13.29 -6.47
N ALA A 129 -2.25 12.28 -7.02
CA ALA A 129 -1.97 11.74 -8.34
C ALA A 129 -3.25 11.31 -9.05
N ARG A 130 -3.10 11.07 -10.36
CA ARG A 130 -4.15 10.54 -11.22
C ARG A 130 -3.60 9.38 -12.04
N ALA A 131 -4.34 8.27 -12.04
CA ALA A 131 -4.12 7.15 -12.94
C ALA A 131 -5.19 7.21 -14.04
N GLU A 132 -4.75 7.21 -15.30
CA GLU A 132 -5.64 7.26 -16.47
C GLU A 132 -5.66 5.91 -17.17
N ALA A 133 -6.79 5.58 -17.82
CA ALA A 133 -6.92 4.36 -18.61
C ALA A 133 -6.58 3.06 -17.85
N ILE A 134 -7.05 2.94 -16.61
CA ILE A 134 -6.86 1.76 -15.75
C ILE A 134 -7.44 0.50 -16.42
N PRO A 135 -6.60 -0.55 -16.60
CA PRO A 135 -7.01 -1.79 -17.26
C PRO A 135 -8.01 -2.57 -16.41
N GLU A 136 -8.89 -3.31 -17.07
CA GLU A 136 -9.74 -4.29 -16.40
C GLU A 136 -8.98 -5.60 -16.15
N PHE A 137 -8.96 -6.07 -14.89
CA PHE A 137 -8.10 -7.17 -14.46
C PHE A 137 -8.16 -8.42 -15.36
N LEU A 138 -9.38 -8.90 -15.64
CA LEU A 138 -9.59 -10.15 -16.38
C LEU A 138 -9.41 -10.01 -17.90
N LYS A 139 -9.38 -8.78 -18.42
CA LYS A 139 -9.34 -8.50 -19.85
C LYS A 139 -7.99 -7.96 -20.30
N ASP A 140 -7.53 -6.93 -19.59
CA ASP A 140 -6.38 -6.11 -19.97
C ASP A 140 -5.21 -6.27 -18.98
N GLY A 141 -5.44 -6.88 -17.80
CA GLY A 141 -4.42 -7.10 -16.78
C GLY A 141 -4.30 -5.92 -15.80
N VAL A 142 -3.08 -5.48 -15.56
CA VAL A 142 -2.75 -4.44 -14.56
C VAL A 142 -1.77 -3.42 -15.14
N ALA A 143 -1.74 -2.22 -14.58
CA ALA A 143 -0.83 -1.17 -15.02
C ALA A 143 -0.14 -0.45 -13.85
N MET A 144 1.12 -0.05 -14.06
CA MET A 144 1.91 0.72 -13.10
C MET A 144 1.83 2.21 -13.44
N TYR A 145 1.53 3.02 -12.44
CA TYR A 145 1.35 4.47 -12.58
C TYR A 145 2.45 5.22 -11.82
N PRO A 146 3.33 5.95 -12.52
CA PRO A 146 4.39 6.73 -11.90
C PRO A 146 3.83 8.00 -11.24
N VAL A 147 4.31 8.28 -10.02
CA VAL A 147 4.02 9.50 -9.28
C VAL A 147 5.34 10.09 -8.79
N ASP A 148 5.68 11.28 -9.29
CA ASP A 148 6.89 11.98 -8.87
C ASP A 148 6.73 12.50 -7.43
N LEU A 149 7.76 12.30 -6.61
CA LEU A 149 7.73 12.68 -5.21
C LEU A 149 8.25 14.11 -5.01
N PRO A 150 7.58 14.89 -4.16
CA PRO A 150 8.04 16.23 -3.83
C PRO A 150 9.36 16.16 -3.02
N PRO A 151 10.21 17.20 -3.06
CA PRO A 151 11.55 17.19 -2.46
C PRO A 151 11.62 16.78 -1.00
N GLU A 152 10.61 17.12 -0.19
CA GLU A 152 10.52 16.79 1.23
C GLU A 152 10.46 15.28 1.49
N LEU A 153 9.95 14.49 0.55
CA LEU A 153 9.90 13.03 0.65
C LEU A 153 11.17 12.35 0.11
N ARG A 154 12.17 13.11 -0.35
CA ARG A 154 13.43 12.55 -0.89
C ARG A 154 14.46 12.20 0.18
N ALA A 155 14.24 12.63 1.43
CA ALA A 155 15.14 12.38 2.55
C ALA A 155 14.68 11.22 3.46
N LEU A 156 13.79 10.35 2.94
CA LEU A 156 13.28 9.19 3.67
C LEU A 156 14.38 8.14 3.83
N SER A 157 14.43 7.48 4.98
CA SER A 157 15.37 6.38 5.26
C SER A 157 14.80 5.46 6.34
N GLY A 158 15.33 4.25 6.42
CA GLY A 158 14.84 3.22 7.33
C GLY A 158 13.51 2.64 6.87
N ARG A 159 12.80 1.98 7.79
CA ARG A 159 11.51 1.37 7.51
C ARG A 159 10.40 2.43 7.50
N ILE A 160 9.67 2.50 6.40
CA ILE A 160 8.49 3.37 6.26
C ILE A 160 7.35 2.58 5.63
N HIS A 161 6.12 3.06 5.79
CA HIS A 161 4.96 2.53 5.10
C HIS A 161 4.56 3.43 3.95
N VAL A 162 4.39 2.86 2.76
CA VAL A 162 3.99 3.59 1.55
C VAL A 162 2.80 2.90 0.92
N GLY A 163 1.87 3.69 0.40
CA GLY A 163 0.78 3.16 -0.40
C GLY A 163 -0.19 4.22 -0.88
N VAL A 164 -1.47 3.89 -0.91
CA VAL A 164 -2.51 4.68 -1.58
C VAL A 164 -3.71 4.92 -0.70
N GLU A 165 -4.28 6.11 -0.81
CA GLU A 165 -5.58 6.50 -0.25
C GLU A 165 -6.49 6.98 -1.37
N TRP A 166 -7.74 6.54 -1.38
CA TRP A 166 -8.74 7.02 -2.33
C TRP A 166 -10.15 6.97 -1.75
N GLN A 167 -11.16 7.32 -2.56
CA GLN A 167 -12.57 7.33 -2.18
C GLN A 167 -13.34 6.19 -2.87
N PRO A 168 -13.41 4.96 -2.31
CA PRO A 168 -14.10 3.83 -2.93
C PRO A 168 -15.59 4.07 -3.21
N PHE A 169 -16.25 4.90 -2.41
CA PHE A 169 -17.66 5.25 -2.60
C PHE A 169 -17.91 6.00 -3.92
N VAL A 170 -16.99 6.90 -4.27
CA VAL A 170 -17.01 7.71 -5.51
C VAL A 170 -16.38 6.93 -6.66
N ASN A 171 -15.16 6.45 -6.43
CA ASN A 171 -14.34 5.71 -7.38
C ASN A 171 -14.48 4.20 -7.12
N ARG A 172 -15.64 3.67 -7.48
CA ARG A 172 -16.04 2.28 -7.22
C ARG A 172 -15.19 1.31 -8.04
N GLN A 173 -14.93 0.13 -7.48
CA GLN A 173 -14.30 -0.99 -8.19
C GLN A 173 -12.95 -0.66 -8.87
N PHE A 174 -12.14 0.17 -8.22
CA PHE A 174 -10.70 0.24 -8.46
C PHE A 174 -9.98 -0.55 -7.36
N PHE A 175 -8.89 -1.20 -7.74
CA PHE A 175 -8.15 -2.10 -6.87
C PHE A 175 -6.65 -1.88 -7.04
N ASN A 176 -5.94 -1.79 -5.92
CA ASN A 176 -4.48 -1.77 -5.90
C ASN A 176 -3.97 -3.20 -6.11
N CYS A 177 -3.06 -3.41 -7.06
CA CYS A 177 -2.59 -4.77 -7.33
C CYS A 177 -1.80 -5.32 -6.14
N ASN A 178 -1.89 -6.63 -5.95
CA ASN A 178 -1.08 -7.32 -4.96
C ASN A 178 -0.56 -8.62 -5.52
N ASP A 179 0.63 -8.96 -5.08
CA ASP A 179 1.24 -10.27 -5.27
C ASP A 179 0.55 -11.26 -4.32
N THR A 180 0.22 -12.44 -4.85
CA THR A 180 -0.31 -13.55 -4.05
C THR A 180 0.42 -14.85 -4.36
N GLU A 181 0.55 -15.70 -3.35
CA GLU A 181 0.95 -17.08 -3.59
C GLU A 181 -0.22 -17.94 -4.08
N ALA A 182 0.10 -18.83 -5.02
CA ALA A 182 -0.81 -19.87 -5.47
C ALA A 182 -1.28 -20.74 -4.28
N GLU A 183 -2.54 -21.18 -4.35
CA GLU A 183 -3.33 -21.80 -3.29
C GLU A 183 -2.51 -22.56 -2.22
N GLY A 184 -2.31 -21.91 -1.08
CA GLY A 184 -1.81 -22.52 0.15
C GLY A 184 -0.29 -22.59 0.31
N SER A 185 0.50 -22.15 -0.67
CA SER A 185 1.94 -21.94 -0.44
C SER A 185 2.16 -20.85 0.61
N THR A 186 3.20 -21.01 1.42
CA THR A 186 3.72 -20.02 2.39
C THR A 186 5.24 -19.88 2.27
N GLU A 187 5.79 -20.22 1.10
CA GLU A 187 7.23 -20.25 0.87
C GLU A 187 7.83 -18.84 0.74
N ARG A 188 7.09 -17.90 0.14
CA ARG A 188 7.53 -16.51 0.02
C ARG A 188 7.23 -15.71 1.31
N PRO A 189 8.13 -14.82 1.72
CA PRO A 189 7.89 -13.95 2.87
C PRO A 189 6.66 -13.07 2.67
N VAL A 190 5.91 -12.84 3.74
CA VAL A 190 4.80 -11.87 3.76
C VAL A 190 5.38 -10.51 4.14
N PHE A 191 5.30 -9.56 3.21
CA PHE A 191 5.56 -8.16 3.48
C PHE A 191 4.25 -7.51 3.89
N GLU A 192 3.96 -7.53 5.18
CA GLU A 192 2.65 -7.15 5.72
C GLU A 192 2.16 -5.81 5.16
N GLY A 193 0.96 -5.86 4.59
CA GLY A 193 0.22 -4.69 4.17
C GLY A 193 -0.84 -4.36 5.21
N TYR A 194 -1.16 -3.08 5.33
CA TYR A 194 -2.14 -2.58 6.27
C TYR A 194 -3.26 -1.86 5.54
N SER A 195 -4.46 -1.95 6.09
CA SER A 195 -5.63 -1.22 5.63
C SER A 195 -6.13 -0.29 6.72
N HIS A 196 -6.62 0.89 6.33
CA HIS A 196 -7.24 1.85 7.22
C HIS A 196 -8.50 2.44 6.61
N VAL A 197 -9.54 2.62 7.43
CA VAL A 197 -10.79 3.28 7.05
C VAL A 197 -11.12 4.32 8.12
N PRO A 198 -11.02 5.63 7.83
CA PRO A 198 -11.43 6.66 8.78
C PRO A 198 -12.91 6.49 9.21
N PRO A 199 -13.25 6.75 10.48
CA PRO A 199 -12.42 7.33 11.54
C PRO A 199 -11.75 6.28 12.45
N GLU A 200 -11.52 5.05 11.98
CA GLU A 200 -10.92 4.01 12.82
C GLU A 200 -9.56 4.46 13.37
N PRO A 201 -9.26 4.21 14.65
CA PRO A 201 -8.03 4.71 15.27
C PRO A 201 -6.79 3.85 14.95
N PHE A 202 -6.95 2.67 14.34
CA PHE A 202 -5.86 1.72 14.14
C PHE A 202 -5.82 1.20 12.71
N TRP A 203 -4.61 0.86 12.27
CA TRP A 203 -4.38 0.09 11.05
C TRP A 203 -4.67 -1.39 11.29
N SER A 204 -5.28 -2.04 10.30
CA SER A 204 -5.56 -3.47 10.32
C SER A 204 -4.62 -4.21 9.37
N PRO A 205 -3.89 -5.25 9.82
CA PRO A 205 -3.06 -6.06 8.93
C PRO A 205 -3.94 -6.82 7.93
N LEU A 206 -3.41 -7.06 6.73
CA LEU A 206 -4.14 -7.73 5.65
C LEU A 206 -3.99 -9.24 5.70
N SER A 207 -2.87 -9.76 6.19
CA SER A 207 -2.58 -11.18 6.20
C SER A 207 -3.67 -12.06 6.86
N PRO A 208 -4.38 -11.63 7.93
CA PRO A 208 -5.47 -12.44 8.48
C PRO A 208 -6.70 -12.52 7.58
N MET A 209 -6.94 -11.50 6.76
CA MET A 209 -8.07 -11.43 5.83
C MET A 209 -7.73 -12.03 4.46
N ARG A 210 -6.44 -12.03 4.09
CA ARG A 210 -5.92 -12.50 2.80
C ARG A 210 -4.66 -13.35 3.02
N PRO A 211 -4.80 -14.63 3.42
CA PRO A 211 -3.64 -15.47 3.76
C PRO A 211 -2.65 -15.70 2.60
N THR A 212 -3.10 -15.55 1.36
CA THR A 212 -2.30 -15.68 0.14
C THR A 212 -1.55 -14.40 -0.24
N TYR A 213 -1.87 -13.26 0.38
CA TYR A 213 -1.19 -11.98 0.13
C TYR A 213 0.29 -12.02 0.47
N ARG A 214 1.15 -11.46 -0.38
CA ARG A 214 2.59 -11.33 -0.10
C ARG A 214 3.11 -9.91 -0.12
N ALA A 215 2.71 -9.10 -1.10
CA ALA A 215 3.15 -7.72 -1.23
C ALA A 215 2.14 -6.89 -2.05
N PHE A 216 2.16 -5.57 -1.89
CA PHE A 216 1.50 -4.66 -2.81
C PHE A 216 2.38 -4.31 -4.01
N GLY A 217 1.75 -3.99 -5.14
CA GLY A 217 2.42 -3.41 -6.31
C GLY A 217 2.84 -1.96 -6.10
N THR A 218 3.70 -1.73 -5.11
CA THR A 218 4.27 -0.44 -4.76
C THR A 218 5.78 -0.52 -4.95
N VAL A 219 6.32 0.32 -5.84
CA VAL A 219 7.74 0.33 -6.17
C VAL A 219 8.31 1.73 -5.98
N LEU A 220 9.35 1.87 -5.15
CA LEU A 220 10.06 3.14 -4.95
C LEU A 220 11.25 3.24 -5.90
N TYR A 221 11.35 4.39 -6.58
CA TYR A 221 12.45 4.74 -7.46
C TYR A 221 13.22 5.91 -6.88
N GLY A 222 14.54 5.85 -6.99
CA GLY A 222 15.43 6.83 -6.42
C GLY A 222 16.87 6.55 -6.83
N GLU A 223 17.75 7.42 -6.36
CA GLU A 223 19.19 7.27 -6.53
C GLU A 223 19.80 6.96 -5.18
N LEU A 224 20.75 6.02 -5.15
CA LEU A 224 21.63 5.91 -4.01
C LEU A 224 22.65 7.04 -4.16
N VAL A 225 22.47 8.11 -3.38
CA VAL A 225 23.52 9.10 -3.26
C VAL A 225 24.62 8.39 -2.50
N ALA A 226 25.66 7.97 -3.21
CA ALA A 226 26.87 7.45 -2.59
C ALA A 226 27.18 8.43 -1.46
N ALA A 227 27.27 7.93 -0.22
CA ALA A 227 27.74 8.72 0.90
C ALA A 227 29.04 9.30 0.37
N HIS A 228 29.03 10.60 0.04
CA HIS A 228 30.08 11.26 -0.72
C HIS A 228 31.37 10.65 -0.24
N ASP A 229 32.16 10.09 -1.17
CA ASP A 229 33.52 9.67 -0.90
C ASP A 229 34.04 10.70 0.09
N PHE A 230 34.19 10.29 1.35
CA PHE A 230 34.86 11.09 2.34
C PHE A 230 36.28 11.01 1.82
N GLU A 231 36.56 11.79 0.77
CA GLU A 231 37.88 12.12 0.33
C GLU A 231 38.47 12.68 1.61
N CYS A 232 39.28 11.85 2.25
CA CYS A 232 40.13 12.28 3.33
C CYS A 232 40.94 13.42 2.72
N ARG A 233 40.47 14.64 2.92
CA ARG A 233 41.16 15.85 2.51
C ARG A 233 42.48 15.80 3.25
N ASP A 234 43.59 15.74 2.51
CA ASP A 234 44.96 15.62 3.04
C ASP A 234 45.31 16.68 4.09
N ASP A 235 44.50 17.75 4.16
CA ASP A 235 44.55 18.87 5.08
C ASP A 235 43.85 18.64 6.44
N LEU A 236 43.16 17.50 6.65
CA LEU A 236 42.60 17.12 7.95
C LEU A 236 43.53 16.14 8.71
N PRO A 237 44.18 16.57 9.80
CA PRO A 237 45.04 15.70 10.59
C PRO A 237 44.23 14.57 11.24
N GLY A 238 44.52 13.33 10.87
CA GLY A 238 43.90 12.13 11.45
C GLY A 238 43.18 11.20 10.45
N CYS A 239 43.18 11.55 9.18
CA CYS A 239 42.60 10.73 8.12
C CYS A 239 43.60 9.65 7.67
N ILE A 240 43.34 8.37 7.97
CA ILE A 240 44.14 7.23 7.50
C ILE A 240 43.42 6.67 6.26
N PRO A 241 44.03 6.70 5.07
CA PRO A 241 43.42 6.11 3.88
C PRO A 241 43.24 4.60 4.06
N PRO A 242 42.18 3.99 3.50
CA PRO A 242 42.05 2.54 3.47
C PRO A 242 43.22 1.92 2.67
N PRO A 243 43.64 0.68 3.02
CA PRO A 243 44.78 -0.01 2.40
C PRO A 243 44.59 -0.34 0.92
#